data_AF-A0A2D9SST7-F1
#
_entry.id   AF-A0A2D9SST7-F1
#
_cell.length_a   1.000
_cell.length_b   1.000
_cell.length_c   1.000
_cell.angle_alpha   90.00
_cell.angle_beta   90.00
_cell.angle_gamma   90.00
#
_symmetry.space_group_name_H-M   'P 1'
#
loop_
_entity.id
_entity.type
_entity.pdbx_description
1 polymer ?
#
loop_
_entity_poly.entity_id
_entity_poly.type
_entity_poly.pdbx_seq_one_letter_code
_entity_poly.pdbx_strand_id
1 'polypeptide(L)' 'MGKPFDLQMQTKTMQYALQLLTEASEPATILESPFQWQSSSAWKQHFMEIKPEMRDTLRQMGEENRSQRAHNRAQGLVRK' A
#
# COMPACT_ATOMS: atom_id res chain seq x y z
N MET A 1 7.01 -8.65 3.27
CA MET A 1 5.84 -8.02 3.92
C MET A 1 4.61 -8.63 3.27
N GLY A 2 3.69 -9.12 4.10
CA GLY A 2 2.55 -9.93 3.68
C GLY A 2 1.23 -9.16 3.53
N LYS A 3 0.12 -9.89 3.51
CA LYS A 3 -1.22 -9.29 3.62
C LYS A 3 -1.30 -8.41 4.88
N PRO A 4 -2.02 -7.27 4.85
CA PRO A 4 -2.11 -6.40 6.00
C PRO A 4 -2.77 -7.17 7.13
N PHE A 5 -2.27 -6.97 8.35
CA PHE A 5 -2.78 -7.60 9.57
C PHE A 5 -2.66 -9.14 9.65
N ASP A 6 -1.99 -9.79 8.70
CA ASP A 6 -1.65 -11.22 8.80
C ASP A 6 -0.36 -11.42 9.61
N LEU A 7 -0.52 -11.59 10.93
CA LEU A 7 0.60 -11.72 11.86
C LEU A 7 1.47 -12.97 11.62
N GLN A 8 0.86 -14.07 11.15
CA GLN A 8 1.60 -15.29 10.85
C GLN A 8 2.51 -15.08 9.64
N MET A 9 1.97 -14.47 8.58
CA MET A 9 2.74 -14.13 7.38
C MET A 9 3.85 -13.11 7.67
N GLN A 10 3.59 -12.13 8.55
CA GLN A 10 4.59 -11.16 9.00
C GLN A 10 5.73 -11.84 9.76
N THR A 11 5.41 -12.71 10.71
CA THR A 11 6.40 -13.47 11.48
C THR A 11 7.28 -14.32 10.57
N LYS A 12 6.68 -15.07 9.63
CA LYS A 12 7.46 -15.88 8.69
C LYS A 12 8.30 -15.05 7.73
N THR A 13 7.79 -13.90 7.27
CA THR A 13 8.60 -12.95 6.47
C THR A 13 9.85 -12.53 7.25
N MET A 14 9.70 -12.23 8.54
CA MET A 14 10.84 -11.85 9.38
C MET A 14 11.85 -12.99 9.52
N GLN A 15 11.38 -14.23 9.70
CA GLN A 15 12.26 -15.40 9.75
C GLN A 15 13.06 -15.57 8.45
N TYR A 16 12.43 -15.43 7.28
CA TYR A 16 13.13 -15.49 6.00
C TYR A 16 14.17 -14.38 5.83
N ALA A 17 13.86 -13.16 6.28
CA ALA A 17 14.81 -12.05 6.22
C ALA A 17 16.04 -12.30 7.11
N LEU A 18 15.83 -12.81 8.33
CA LEU A 18 16.92 -13.16 9.23
C LEU A 18 17.76 -14.31 8.70
N GLN A 19 17.12 -15.32 8.11
CA GLN A 19 17.81 -16.43 7.46
C GLN A 19 18.67 -15.95 6.28
N LEU A 20 18.11 -15.10 5.40
CA LEU A 20 18.84 -14.52 4.28
C LEU A 20 20.06 -13.72 4.76
N LEU A 21 19.92 -12.96 5.85
CA LEU A 21 21.03 -12.22 6.44
C LEU A 21 22.18 -13.13 6.90
N THR A 22 21.87 -14.32 7.42
CA THR A 22 22.88 -15.25 7.93
C THR A 22 23.47 -16.18 6.85
N GLU A 23 22.70 -16.47 5.80
CA GLU A 23 23.05 -17.50 4.81
C GLU A 23 23.52 -16.93 3.47
N ALA A 24 23.25 -15.65 3.17
CA ALA A 24 23.69 -15.05 1.92
C ALA A 24 25.22 -14.99 1.83
N SER A 25 25.78 -15.71 0.85
CA SER A 25 27.21 -15.71 0.54
C SER A 25 27.60 -14.65 -0.48
N GLU A 26 26.64 -14.08 -1.20
CA GLU A 26 26.86 -13.10 -2.27
C GLU A 26 26.08 -11.80 -2.02
N PRO A 27 26.64 -10.65 -2.42
CA PRO A 27 25.93 -9.38 -2.32
C PRO A 27 24.68 -9.40 -3.20
N ALA A 28 23.65 -8.65 -2.78
CA ALA A 28 22.38 -8.53 -3.48
C ALA A 28 21.63 -9.86 -3.72
N THR A 29 21.82 -10.87 -2.85
CA THR A 29 21.01 -12.09 -2.87
C THR A 29 19.54 -11.76 -2.62
N ILE A 30 18.65 -12.22 -3.51
CA ILE A 30 17.20 -12.03 -3.42
C ILE A 30 16.55 -13.39 -3.14
N LEU A 31 15.68 -13.44 -2.13
CA LEU A 31 14.82 -14.59 -1.84
C LEU A 31 13.37 -14.22 -2.09
N GLU A 32 12.70 -14.95 -2.99
CA GLU A 32 11.26 -14.82 -3.18
C GLU A 32 10.52 -15.58 -2.08
N SER A 33 9.62 -14.88 -1.37
CA SER A 33 8.78 -15.53 -0.36
C SER A 33 7.66 -16.34 -1.04
N PRO A 34 7.23 -17.49 -0.47
CA PRO A 34 6.14 -18.29 -1.04
C PRO A 34 4.73 -17.68 -0.81
N PHE A 35 4.65 -16.44 -0.32
CA PHE A 35 3.38 -15.83 0.05
C PHE A 35 2.68 -15.21 -1.15
N GLN A 36 1.41 -15.57 -1.32
CA GLN A 36 0.52 -14.95 -2.30
C GLN A 36 -0.48 -14.01 -1.59
N TRP A 37 -0.66 -12.81 -2.15
CA TRP A 37 -1.61 -11.84 -1.63
C TRP A 37 -3.06 -12.35 -1.62
N GLN A 38 -3.50 -12.98 -2.70
CA GLN A 38 -4.67 -13.85 -2.73
C GLN A 38 -4.60 -14.74 -3.97
N SER A 39 -5.28 -15.89 -3.93
CA SER A 39 -5.31 -16.83 -5.05
C SER A 39 -5.96 -16.22 -6.30
N SER A 40 -7.01 -15.42 -6.11
CA SER A 40 -7.72 -14.75 -7.20
C SER A 40 -7.07 -13.40 -7.57
N SER A 41 -7.38 -12.88 -8.76
CA SER A 41 -7.05 -11.50 -9.15
C SER A 41 -8.25 -10.55 -9.06
N ALA A 42 -9.37 -10.99 -8.46
CA ALA A 42 -10.61 -10.21 -8.36
C ALA A 42 -10.42 -8.81 -7.71
N TRP A 43 -9.46 -8.67 -6.78
CA TRP A 43 -9.15 -7.36 -6.18
C TRP A 43 -8.83 -6.29 -7.22
N LYS A 44 -8.26 -6.67 -8.39
CA LYS A 44 -7.93 -5.73 -9.47
C LYS A 44 -9.17 -5.08 -10.07
N GLN A 45 -10.31 -5.78 -10.07
CA GLN A 45 -11.56 -5.25 -10.62
C GLN A 45 -12.12 -4.12 -9.76
N HIS A 46 -11.92 -4.20 -8.44
CA HIS A 46 -12.39 -3.20 -7.49
C HIS A 46 -11.35 -2.10 -7.21
N PHE A 47 -10.08 -2.34 -7.54
CA PHE A 47 -9.03 -1.36 -7.32
C PHE A 47 -9.25 -0.13 -8.19
N MET A 48 -9.49 1.01 -7.55
CA MET A 48 -9.87 2.28 -8.19
C MET A 48 -11.19 2.23 -8.98
N GLU A 49 -12.06 1.25 -8.69
CA GLU A 49 -13.40 1.21 -9.26
C GLU A 49 -14.21 2.41 -8.77
N ILE A 50 -14.77 3.18 -9.71
CA ILE A 50 -15.71 4.27 -9.41
C ILE A 50 -17.08 3.84 -9.88
N LYS A 51 -17.93 3.46 -8.92
CA LYS A 51 -19.32 3.12 -9.21
C LYS A 51 -20.15 4.40 -9.41
N PRO A 52 -21.22 4.35 -10.22
CA PRO A 52 -22.07 5.52 -10.48
C PRO A 52 -22.53 6.23 -9.20
N GLU A 53 -22.91 5.47 -8.17
CA GLU A 53 -23.36 5.95 -6.87
C GLU A 53 -22.28 6.67 -6.06
N MET A 54 -20.99 6.49 -6.38
CA MET A 54 -19.86 7.11 -5.67
C MET A 54 -19.48 8.47 -6.25
N ARG A 55 -19.96 8.81 -7.46
CA ARG A 55 -19.44 9.94 -8.24
C ARG A 55 -19.61 11.28 -7.54
N ASP A 56 -20.80 11.55 -7.01
CA ASP A 56 -21.07 12.83 -6.34
C ASP A 56 -20.27 12.98 -5.05
N THR A 57 -20.19 11.91 -4.25
CA THR A 57 -19.40 11.90 -3.02
C THR A 57 -17.91 12.11 -3.30
N LEU A 58 -17.35 11.43 -4.31
CA LEU A 58 -15.95 11.60 -4.71
C LEU A 58 -15.68 13.00 -5.28
N ARG A 59 -16.63 13.56 -6.03
CA ARG A 59 -16.54 14.93 -6.54
C ARG A 59 -16.49 15.94 -5.38
N GLN A 60 -17.40 15.81 -4.41
CA GLN A 60 -17.43 16.66 -3.22
C GLN A 60 -16.12 16.55 -2.42
N MET A 61 -15.65 15.34 -2.10
CA MET A 61 -14.37 15.13 -1.44
C MET A 61 -13.21 15.77 -2.22
N GLY A 62 -13.25 15.70 -3.55
CA GLY A 62 -12.26 16.35 -4.42
C GLY A 62 -12.26 17.88 -4.29
N GLU A 63 -13.44 18.49 -4.19
CA GLU A 63 -13.63 19.93 -3.99
C GLU A 63 -13.10 20.37 -2.60
N GLU A 64 -13.50 19.67 -1.55
CA GLU A 64 -13.04 19.90 -0.17
C GLU A 64 -11.51 19.83 -0.08
N ASN A 65 -10.92 18.77 -0.67
CA ASN A 65 -9.48 18.60 -0.72
C ASN A 65 -8.76 19.73 -1.48
N ARG A 66 -9.34 20.26 -2.57
CA ARG A 66 -8.78 21.42 -3.29
C ARG A 66 -8.84 22.68 -2.45
N SER A 67 -9.96 22.94 -1.81
CA SER A 67 -10.15 24.08 -0.91
C SER A 67 -9.18 24.04 0.27
N GLN A 68 -9.02 22.87 0.90
CA GLN A 68 -8.07 22.69 2.00
C GLN A 68 -6.62 22.94 1.54
N ARG A 69 -6.24 22.44 0.36
CA ARG A 69 -4.90 22.70 -0.20
C ARG A 69 -4.68 24.19 -0.48
N ALA A 70 -5.69 24.89 -0.99
CA ALA A 70 -5.61 26.33 -1.22
C ALA A 70 -5.46 27.10 0.10
N HIS A 71 -6.23 26.73 1.12
CA HIS A 71 -6.13 27.29 2.47
C HIS A 71 -4.73 27.06 3.07
N ASN A 72 -4.23 25.81 3.05
CA ASN A 72 -2.90 25.47 3.56
C ASN A 72 -1.80 26.29 2.85
N ARG A 73 -1.89 26.43 1.52
CA ARG A 73 -0.95 27.26 0.75
C ARG A 73 -0.99 28.73 1.16
N ALA A 74 -2.17 29.30 1.37
CA ALA A 74 -2.32 30.68 1.86
C ALA A 74 -1.73 30.88 3.27
N GLN A 75 -1.74 29.83 4.09
CA GLN A 75 -1.12 29.80 5.43
C GLN A 75 0.39 29.46 5.39
N GLY A 76 0.99 29.30 4.21
CA GLY A 76 2.41 28.92 4.06
C GLY A 76 2.71 27.45 4.42
N LEU A 77 1.68 26.64 4.67
CA LEU A 77 1.80 25.20 4.93
C LEU A 77 1.93 24.48 3.58
N VAL A 78 3.16 24.41 3.07
CA VAL A 78 3.52 23.62 1.89
C VAL A 78 4.17 22.31 2.29
N ARG A 79 3.89 21.25 1.53
CA ARG A 79 4.61 19.98 1.69
C ARG A 79 6.05 20.23 1.23
N LYS A 80 7.01 20.06 2.16
CA LYS A 80 8.45 20.07 1.85
C LYS A 80 8.82 18.88 0.97
#